data_AF-A0A8J5Q025-F1
#
_entry.id   AF-A0A8J5Q025-F1
#
_cell.length_a   1.000
_cell.length_b   1.000
_cell.length_c   1.000
_cell.angle_alpha   90.00
_cell.angle_beta   90.00
_cell.angle_gamma   90.00
#
_symmetry.space_group_name_H-M   'P 1'
#
loop_
_entity.id
_entity.type
_entity.pdbx_description
1 polymer ?
#
loop_
_entity_poly.entity_id
_entity_poly.type
_entity_poly.pdbx_seq_one_letter_code
_entity_poly.pdbx_strand_id
1 'polypeptide(L)'
;MSREENSQPRKLALGVPELRTRHFGHNIAAEILDVLDAYGIQDKIGYFTLDNAESNDNAMEVIGGELGFVGSRRRGRCFGHTLNLSAKALLVGHNVEAFEEQLSGEAALSEAEHTLWRRKGPVGKLHNLVVDVRRSDQLTYLLRSIQRSEFDLSSDPRIRARQPVDLIIDNDTRWLSQLYMIRRAIILRPFIKQLVLKHRQQWEQDNRSKRTGNLRKSAREPRICLEENQLTVNDWVVLEHLAKLLGFYEDAVKTLEGDSQQRKRKGGWVGSYGNV
;
A
#
# COMPACT_ATOMS: atom_id res chain seq x y z
N MET A 1 17.18 -33.47 3.16
CA MET A 1 16.19 -34.01 2.20
C MET A 1 16.02 -35.50 2.48
N SER A 2 15.05 -35.89 3.31
CA SER A 2 14.55 -37.26 3.35
C SER A 2 13.59 -37.44 2.17
N ARG A 3 13.92 -38.34 1.25
CA ARG A 3 13.09 -38.67 0.09
C ARG A 3 12.00 -39.65 0.51
N GLU A 4 10.82 -39.14 0.85
CA GLU A 4 9.59 -39.92 0.70
C GLU A 4 9.09 -39.77 -0.74
N GLU A 5 8.54 -40.85 -1.29
CA GLU A 5 8.05 -40.99 -2.69
C GLU A 5 6.98 -39.97 -3.10
N ASN A 6 6.44 -39.18 -2.16
CA ASN A 6 5.60 -38.02 -2.43
C ASN A 6 6.26 -36.73 -1.90
N SER A 7 7.44 -36.38 -2.42
CA SER A 7 8.21 -35.17 -2.06
C SER A 7 7.52 -33.85 -2.46
N GLN A 8 6.33 -33.63 -1.92
CA GLN A 8 5.55 -32.41 -2.08
C GLN A 8 6.01 -31.39 -1.02
N PRO A 9 6.38 -30.16 -1.41
CA PRO A 9 6.67 -29.09 -0.47
C PRO A 9 5.49 -28.88 0.49
N ARG A 10 5.77 -28.75 1.78
CA ARG A 10 4.77 -28.40 2.80
C ARG A 10 5.10 -27.06 3.43
N LYS A 11 4.08 -26.27 3.70
CA LYS A 11 4.16 -25.01 4.43
C LYS A 11 3.43 -25.16 5.76
N LEU A 12 4.13 -24.90 6.86
CA LEU A 12 3.59 -24.92 8.21
C LEU A 12 3.99 -23.61 8.90
N ALA A 13 3.04 -22.96 9.57
CA ALA A 13 3.37 -21.86 10.47
C ALA A 13 3.86 -22.46 11.79
N LEU A 14 5.10 -22.16 12.17
CA LEU A 14 5.71 -22.67 13.41
C LEU A 14 5.53 -21.69 14.57
N GLY A 15 5.58 -20.38 14.30
CA GLY A 15 5.41 -19.36 15.32
C GLY A 15 5.22 -17.98 14.71
N VAL A 16 4.61 -17.09 15.48
CA VAL A 16 4.51 -15.65 15.21
C VAL A 16 4.86 -14.93 16.53
N PRO A 17 6.13 -14.98 16.96
CA PRO A 17 6.54 -14.40 18.23
C PRO A 17 6.35 -12.88 18.23
N GLU A 18 5.90 -12.34 19.35
CA GLU A 18 5.74 -10.90 19.55
C GLU A 18 7.06 -10.30 20.03
N LEU A 19 7.73 -9.50 19.21
CA LEU A 19 8.94 -8.81 19.61
C LEU A 19 8.58 -7.52 20.38
N ARG A 20 8.63 -7.58 21.72
CA ARG A 20 8.29 -6.45 22.61
C ARG A 20 9.42 -5.43 22.79
N THR A 21 10.63 -5.81 22.39
CA THR A 21 11.83 -4.98 22.43
C THR A 21 12.14 -4.42 21.04
N ARG A 22 13.13 -3.52 20.97
CA ARG A 22 13.56 -2.94 19.70
C ARG A 22 14.01 -4.04 18.74
N HIS A 23 13.66 -3.91 17.46
CA HIS A 23 13.92 -4.90 16.40
C HIS A 23 15.40 -4.98 15.97
N PHE A 24 16.29 -5.23 16.94
CA PHE A 24 17.69 -5.51 16.69
C PHE A 24 17.88 -6.99 16.34
N GLY A 25 18.92 -7.29 15.57
CA GLY A 25 19.18 -8.65 15.09
C GLY A 25 19.27 -9.71 16.20
N HIS A 26 19.87 -9.38 17.35
CA HIS A 26 19.96 -10.29 18.49
C HIS A 26 18.60 -10.64 19.10
N ASN A 27 17.67 -9.67 19.19
CA ASN A 27 16.32 -9.92 19.72
C ASN A 27 15.52 -10.78 18.73
N ILE A 28 15.62 -10.50 17.43
CA ILE A 28 15.00 -11.32 16.39
C ILE A 28 15.55 -12.76 16.44
N ALA A 29 16.88 -12.90 16.56
CA ALA A 29 17.54 -14.20 16.61
C ALA A 29 17.08 -15.03 17.82
N ALA A 30 16.99 -14.43 19.01
CA ALA A 30 16.53 -15.11 20.22
C ALA A 30 15.14 -15.73 20.04
N GLU A 31 14.15 -14.94 19.59
CA GLU A 31 12.80 -15.44 19.36
C GLU A 31 12.74 -16.55 18.30
N ILE A 32 13.54 -16.44 17.24
CA ILE A 32 13.61 -17.49 16.20
C ILE A 32 14.23 -18.76 16.77
N LEU A 33 15.32 -18.66 17.54
CA LEU A 33 15.98 -19.81 18.16
C LEU A 33 15.07 -20.52 19.17
N ASP A 34 14.33 -19.77 19.99
CA ASP A 34 13.34 -20.33 20.92
C ASP A 34 12.25 -21.13 20.18
N VAL A 35 11.77 -20.61 19.04
CA VAL A 35 10.83 -21.36 18.19
C VAL A 35 11.51 -22.61 17.62
N LEU A 36 12.75 -22.53 17.12
CA LEU A 36 13.43 -23.71 16.57
C LEU A 36 13.69 -24.79 17.64
N ASP A 37 14.02 -24.38 18.86
CA ASP A 37 14.24 -25.26 20.01
C ASP A 37 12.96 -25.93 20.50
N ALA A 38 11.87 -25.16 20.64
CA ALA A 38 10.57 -25.68 21.03
C ALA A 38 10.06 -26.80 20.11
N TYR A 39 10.48 -26.80 18.84
CA TYR A 39 10.14 -27.84 17.87
C TYR A 39 11.24 -28.89 17.66
N GLY A 40 12.43 -28.74 18.25
CA GLY A 40 13.55 -29.69 18.10
C GLY A 40 14.02 -29.84 16.65
N ILE A 41 14.14 -28.72 15.93
CA ILE A 41 14.47 -28.68 14.49
C ILE A 41 15.72 -27.88 14.15
N GLN A 42 16.50 -27.47 15.14
CA GLN A 42 17.74 -26.68 14.97
C GLN A 42 18.70 -27.28 13.92
N ASP A 43 18.85 -28.60 13.94
CA ASP A 43 19.71 -29.39 13.05
C ASP A 43 19.11 -29.66 11.67
N LYS A 44 17.83 -29.31 11.46
CA LYS A 44 17.06 -29.61 10.24
C LYS A 44 16.86 -28.39 9.33
N ILE A 45 17.36 -27.22 9.71
CA ILE A 45 17.20 -26.00 8.92
C ILE A 45 18.25 -25.90 7.82
N GLY A 46 17.77 -25.88 6.57
CA GLY A 46 18.61 -25.71 5.38
C GLY A 46 18.92 -24.24 5.07
N TYR A 47 17.88 -23.40 4.97
CA TYR A 47 17.98 -22.00 4.55
C TYR A 47 16.92 -21.15 5.24
N PHE A 48 17.22 -19.86 5.38
CA PHE A 48 16.31 -18.83 5.86
C PHE A 48 16.01 -17.86 4.71
N THR A 49 14.76 -17.48 4.52
CA THR A 49 14.37 -16.42 3.58
C THR A 49 13.90 -15.20 4.36
N LEU A 50 14.64 -14.10 4.26
CA LEU A 50 14.38 -12.86 4.99
C LEU A 50 14.37 -11.68 4.01
N ASP A 51 13.68 -10.58 4.34
CA ASP A 51 13.76 -9.35 3.56
C ASP A 51 15.16 -8.71 3.65
N ASN A 52 15.39 -7.58 2.98
CA ASN A 52 16.71 -6.96 2.91
C ASN A 52 17.04 -6.03 4.08
N ALA A 53 16.25 -6.04 5.16
CA ALA A 53 16.56 -5.20 6.32
C ALA A 53 17.93 -5.57 6.93
N GLU A 54 18.69 -4.55 7.36
CA GLU A 54 20.01 -4.73 7.98
C GLU A 54 19.93 -5.49 9.32
N SER A 55 18.83 -5.35 10.06
CA SER A 55 18.58 -6.13 11.27
C SER A 55 18.60 -7.65 11.01
N ASN A 56 18.23 -8.07 9.80
CA ASN A 56 18.27 -9.48 9.40
C ASN A 56 19.69 -9.96 9.06
N ASP A 57 20.65 -9.08 8.77
CA ASP A 57 22.07 -9.46 8.64
C ASP A 57 22.59 -9.89 10.01
N ASN A 58 22.43 -9.01 11.00
CA ASN A 58 22.82 -9.27 12.39
C ASN A 58 22.09 -10.49 12.98
N ALA A 59 20.80 -10.67 12.69
CA ALA A 59 20.06 -11.84 13.16
C ALA A 59 20.65 -13.15 12.61
N MET A 60 21.00 -13.18 11.33
CA MET A 60 21.58 -14.38 10.71
C MET A 60 22.99 -14.69 11.20
N GLU A 61 23.78 -13.68 11.59
CA GLU A 61 25.07 -13.90 12.25
C GLU A 61 24.89 -14.62 13.59
N VAL A 62 23.96 -14.15 14.43
CA VAL A 62 23.67 -14.78 15.73
C VAL A 62 23.12 -16.19 15.56
N ILE A 63 22.10 -16.36 14.72
CA ILE A 63 21.51 -17.69 14.44
C ILE A 63 22.58 -18.63 13.88
N GLY A 64 23.42 -18.16 12.97
CA GLY A 64 24.50 -18.96 12.40
C GLY A 64 25.53 -19.39 13.44
N GLY A 65 25.91 -18.49 14.36
CA GLY A 65 26.79 -18.82 15.48
C GLY A 65 26.23 -19.95 16.36
N GLU A 66 24.97 -19.83 16.77
CA GLU A 66 24.30 -20.81 17.63
C GLU A 66 24.06 -22.16 16.93
N LEU A 67 23.75 -22.13 15.62
CA LEU A 67 23.45 -23.33 14.84
C LEU A 67 24.67 -23.91 14.09
N GLY A 68 25.86 -23.35 14.29
CA GLY A 68 27.11 -23.85 13.73
C GLY A 68 27.26 -23.68 12.20
N PHE A 69 26.71 -22.60 11.63
CA PHE A 69 26.88 -22.27 10.21
C PHE A 69 27.16 -20.78 9.96
N VAL A 70 27.67 -20.47 8.76
CA VAL A 70 27.86 -19.07 8.35
C VAL A 70 26.52 -18.49 7.89
N GLY A 71 25.95 -17.57 8.67
CA GLY A 71 24.63 -16.97 8.44
C GLY A 71 24.40 -16.48 7.01
N SER A 72 25.34 -15.70 6.49
CA SER A 72 25.29 -15.14 5.12
C SER A 72 25.25 -16.19 4.01
N ARG A 73 25.76 -17.41 4.25
CA ARG A 73 25.72 -18.52 3.28
C ARG A 73 24.40 -19.27 3.26
N ARG A 74 23.55 -19.10 4.29
CA ARG A 74 22.24 -19.77 4.42
C ARG A 74 21.05 -18.80 4.37
N ARG A 75 21.28 -17.51 4.08
CA ARG A 75 20.23 -16.51 3.91
C ARG A 75 19.89 -16.29 2.43
N GLY A 76 18.68 -16.67 2.04
CA GLY A 76 18.02 -16.20 0.82
C GLY A 76 17.38 -14.83 1.05
N ARG A 77 17.55 -13.91 0.10
CA ARG A 77 16.85 -12.62 0.11
C ARG A 77 15.41 -12.79 -0.41
N CYS A 78 14.46 -12.12 0.22
CA CYS A 78 13.07 -12.15 -0.20
C CYS A 78 12.92 -11.48 -1.58
N PHE A 79 12.60 -12.28 -2.60
CA PHE A 79 12.42 -11.77 -3.95
C PHE A 79 11.26 -10.77 -4.04
N GLY A 80 10.17 -11.00 -3.30
CA GLY A 80 9.04 -10.08 -3.24
C GLY A 80 9.42 -8.70 -2.69
N HIS A 81 10.34 -8.64 -1.72
CA HIS A 81 10.89 -7.37 -1.24
C HIS A 81 11.70 -6.65 -2.33
N THR A 82 12.53 -7.37 -3.08
CA THR A 82 13.26 -6.79 -4.23
C THR A 82 12.32 -6.24 -5.31
N LEU A 83 11.25 -6.96 -5.64
CA LEU A 83 10.22 -6.45 -6.55
C LEU A 83 9.56 -5.18 -6.02
N ASN A 84 9.25 -5.14 -4.73
CA ASN A 84 8.65 -3.97 -4.09
C ASN A 84 9.59 -2.75 -4.17
N LEU A 85 10.90 -2.91 -3.94
CA LEU A 85 11.89 -1.83 -4.10
C LEU A 85 11.91 -1.29 -5.53
N SER A 86 11.91 -2.18 -6.53
CA SER A 86 11.87 -1.79 -7.95
C SER A 86 10.56 -1.07 -8.31
N ALA A 87 9.42 -1.53 -7.79
CA ALA A 87 8.13 -0.88 -7.98
C ALA A 87 8.08 0.52 -7.33
N LYS A 88 8.64 0.68 -6.13
CA LYS A 88 8.77 2.00 -5.48
C LYS A 88 9.65 2.94 -6.29
N ALA A 89 10.79 2.47 -6.78
CA ALA A 89 11.68 3.27 -7.62
C ALA A 89 11.01 3.71 -8.94
N LEU A 90 10.18 2.85 -9.54
CA LEU A 90 9.38 3.21 -10.73
C LEU A 90 8.41 4.37 -10.44
N LEU A 91 7.80 4.41 -9.26
CA LEU A 91 6.78 5.40 -8.91
C LEU A 91 7.36 6.71 -8.37
N VAL A 92 8.38 6.61 -7.53
CA VAL A 92 8.89 7.73 -6.73
C VAL A 92 10.23 8.25 -7.26
N GLY A 93 10.81 7.56 -8.25
CA GLY A 93 12.09 7.88 -8.86
C GLY A 93 13.29 7.41 -8.02
N HIS A 94 14.48 7.92 -8.37
CA HIS A 94 15.72 7.63 -7.64
C HIS A 94 15.67 8.16 -6.20
N ASN A 95 16.37 7.48 -5.29
CA ASN A 95 16.50 7.81 -3.86
C ASN A 95 15.15 7.76 -3.09
N VAL A 96 14.46 6.62 -3.18
CA VAL A 96 13.23 6.34 -2.42
C VAL A 96 13.46 6.49 -0.91
N GLU A 97 14.58 5.99 -0.40
CA GLU A 97 14.95 6.05 1.03
C GLU A 97 15.05 7.49 1.52
N ALA A 98 15.79 8.35 0.82
CA ALA A 98 15.90 9.77 1.17
C ALA A 98 14.55 10.51 1.10
N PHE A 99 13.63 10.06 0.23
CA PHE A 99 12.28 10.58 0.18
C PHE A 99 11.43 10.10 1.38
N GLU A 100 11.49 8.82 1.73
CA GLU A 100 10.80 8.26 2.89
C GLU A 100 11.34 8.85 4.20
N GLU A 101 12.65 9.10 4.31
CA GLU A 101 13.25 9.80 5.45
C GLU A 101 12.68 11.22 5.61
N GLN A 102 12.50 11.96 4.52
CA GLN A 102 11.85 13.29 4.54
C GLN A 102 10.38 13.24 4.98
N LEU A 103 9.72 12.08 4.86
CA LEU A 103 8.33 11.85 5.28
C LEU A 103 8.21 11.31 6.71
N SER A 104 9.29 10.79 7.30
CA SER A 104 9.28 10.10 8.61
C SER A 104 9.05 11.00 9.84
N GLY A 105 8.70 12.28 9.64
CA GLY A 105 8.38 13.22 10.71
C GLY A 105 6.93 13.10 11.21
N GLU A 106 6.66 13.61 12.41
CA GLU A 106 5.31 13.61 13.02
C GLU A 106 4.29 14.53 12.31
N ALA A 107 4.71 15.27 11.28
CA ALA A 107 3.92 16.34 10.67
C ALA A 107 3.25 15.91 9.36
N ALA A 108 2.58 14.76 9.35
CA ALA A 108 1.91 14.06 8.23
C ALA A 108 0.87 14.88 7.41
N LEU A 109 0.80 16.20 7.61
CA LEU A 109 -0.14 17.15 7.02
C LEU A 109 0.55 18.46 6.58
N SER A 110 1.87 18.54 6.70
CA SER A 110 2.58 19.79 6.42
C SER A 110 2.46 20.15 4.95
N GLU A 111 2.43 21.44 4.67
CA GLU A 111 2.51 21.96 3.30
C GLU A 111 3.79 21.51 2.58
N ALA A 112 4.85 21.23 3.36
CA ALA A 112 6.10 20.68 2.89
C ALA A 112 5.95 19.24 2.37
N GLU A 113 5.39 18.33 3.15
CA GLU A 113 5.15 16.94 2.71
C GLU A 113 4.20 16.86 1.52
N HIS A 114 3.12 17.65 1.55
CA HIS A 114 2.20 17.73 0.42
C HIS A 114 2.93 18.18 -0.84
N THR A 115 3.90 19.09 -0.72
CA THR A 115 4.73 19.55 -1.84
C THR A 115 5.74 18.49 -2.27
N LEU A 116 6.34 17.73 -1.34
CA LEU A 116 7.22 16.61 -1.65
C LEU A 116 6.50 15.54 -2.47
N TRP A 117 5.29 15.14 -2.05
CA TRP A 117 4.46 14.20 -2.81
C TRP A 117 4.09 14.76 -4.18
N ARG A 118 3.65 16.02 -4.27
CA ARG A 118 3.30 16.64 -5.56
C ARG A 118 4.45 16.63 -6.57
N ARG A 119 5.70 16.77 -6.11
CA ARG A 119 6.91 16.67 -6.95
C ARG A 119 7.16 15.28 -7.54
N LYS A 120 6.53 14.23 -6.98
CA LYS A 120 6.54 12.87 -7.54
C LYS A 120 5.57 12.67 -8.70
N GLY A 121 4.95 13.75 -9.18
CA GLY A 121 4.11 13.74 -10.38
C GLY A 121 2.72 13.15 -10.13
N PRO A 122 2.13 12.46 -11.12
CA PRO A 122 0.74 11.99 -11.04
C PRO A 122 0.44 11.10 -9.83
N VAL A 123 1.36 10.18 -9.48
CA VAL A 123 1.16 9.28 -8.33
C VAL A 123 1.13 10.04 -7.00
N GLY A 124 1.98 11.06 -6.84
CA GLY A 124 2.02 11.84 -5.62
C GLY A 124 0.88 12.87 -5.50
N LYS A 125 0.42 13.43 -6.62
CA LYS A 125 -0.86 14.17 -6.63
C LYS A 125 -2.02 13.27 -6.20
N LEU A 126 -2.06 12.04 -6.69
CA LEU A 126 -3.09 11.08 -6.30
C LEU A 126 -2.99 10.72 -4.81
N HIS A 127 -1.80 10.46 -4.30
CA HIS A 127 -1.55 10.22 -2.86
C HIS A 127 -2.16 11.35 -2.02
N ASN A 128 -1.78 12.59 -2.31
CA ASN A 128 -2.29 13.76 -1.59
C ASN A 128 -3.83 13.86 -1.60
N LEU A 129 -4.45 13.67 -2.77
CA LEU A 129 -5.91 13.66 -2.90
C LEU A 129 -6.54 12.58 -2.02
N VAL A 130 -5.99 11.36 -2.05
CA VAL A 130 -6.50 10.23 -1.29
C VAL A 130 -6.36 10.50 0.21
N VAL A 131 -5.22 11.01 0.66
CA VAL A 131 -4.98 11.37 2.07
C VAL A 131 -5.97 12.43 2.54
N ASP A 132 -6.13 13.52 1.79
CA ASP A 132 -7.06 14.60 2.15
C ASP A 132 -8.51 14.09 2.23
N VAL A 133 -8.95 13.25 1.28
CA VAL A 133 -10.31 12.67 1.30
C VAL A 133 -10.48 11.69 2.47
N ARG A 134 -9.51 10.82 2.73
CA ARG A 134 -9.60 9.77 3.74
C ARG A 134 -9.50 10.28 5.17
N ARG A 135 -8.92 11.47 5.37
CA ARG A 135 -8.85 12.13 6.68
C ARG A 135 -10.00 13.09 6.95
N SER A 136 -10.88 13.31 5.98
CA SER A 136 -12.08 14.12 6.13
C SER A 136 -13.33 13.25 6.00
N ASP A 137 -14.04 13.07 7.11
CA ASP A 137 -15.34 12.39 7.10
C ASP A 137 -16.29 13.07 6.12
N GLN A 138 -16.30 14.40 6.08
CA GLN A 138 -17.12 15.18 5.14
C GLN A 138 -16.84 14.79 3.69
N LEU A 139 -15.56 14.75 3.28
CA LEU A 139 -15.18 14.38 1.91
C LEU A 139 -15.47 12.91 1.61
N THR A 140 -15.22 12.01 2.57
CA THR A 140 -15.52 10.59 2.45
C THR A 140 -17.03 10.36 2.26
N TYR A 141 -17.87 10.99 3.08
CA TYR A 141 -19.33 10.88 2.96
C TYR A 141 -19.87 11.54 1.70
N LEU A 142 -19.29 12.67 1.26
CA LEU A 142 -19.64 13.31 0.00
C LEU A 142 -19.29 12.40 -1.20
N LEU A 143 -18.11 11.77 -1.22
CA LEU A 143 -17.76 10.82 -2.26
C LEU A 143 -18.71 9.62 -2.31
N ARG A 144 -19.11 9.10 -1.14
CA ARG A 144 -20.10 8.02 -1.04
C ARG A 144 -21.48 8.47 -1.50
N SER A 145 -21.90 9.71 -1.19
CA SER A 145 -23.23 10.21 -1.60
C SER A 145 -23.31 10.39 -3.11
N ILE A 146 -22.26 10.91 -3.75
CA ILE A 146 -22.19 11.05 -5.21
C ILE A 146 -22.34 9.67 -5.88
N GLN A 147 -21.64 8.64 -5.38
CA GLN A 147 -21.79 7.27 -5.86
C GLN A 147 -23.22 6.76 -5.71
N ARG A 148 -23.84 6.90 -4.52
CA ARG A 148 -25.23 6.47 -4.28
C ARG A 148 -26.19 7.11 -5.26
N SER A 149 -26.12 8.44 -5.42
CA SER A 149 -27.00 9.15 -6.34
C SER A 149 -26.89 8.63 -7.77
N GLU A 150 -25.69 8.32 -8.25
CA GLU A 150 -25.51 7.74 -9.59
C GLU A 150 -26.04 6.30 -9.67
N PHE A 151 -25.82 5.49 -8.63
CA PHE A 151 -26.30 4.12 -8.59
C PHE A 151 -27.82 4.06 -8.58
N ASP A 152 -28.49 4.87 -7.75
CA ASP A 152 -29.94 4.92 -7.61
C ASP A 152 -30.64 5.33 -8.92
N LEU A 153 -30.00 6.22 -9.70
CA LEU A 153 -30.49 6.67 -10.99
C LEU A 153 -30.25 5.66 -12.13
N SER A 154 -29.49 4.59 -11.89
CA SER A 154 -29.19 3.60 -12.92
C SER A 154 -30.40 2.74 -13.28
N SER A 155 -30.61 2.51 -14.58
CA SER A 155 -31.61 1.58 -15.07
C SER A 155 -31.23 0.11 -14.81
N ASP A 156 -29.95 -0.21 -14.64
CA ASP A 156 -29.47 -1.57 -14.36
C ASP A 156 -29.65 -1.93 -12.86
N PRO A 157 -30.48 -2.93 -12.52
CA PRO A 157 -30.68 -3.36 -11.13
C PRO A 157 -29.38 -3.77 -10.42
N ARG A 158 -28.39 -4.29 -11.17
CA ARG A 158 -27.09 -4.70 -10.62
C ARG A 158 -26.24 -3.50 -10.22
N ILE A 159 -26.42 -2.35 -10.88
CA ILE A 159 -25.75 -1.10 -10.51
C ILE A 159 -26.45 -0.47 -9.31
N ARG A 160 -27.80 -0.45 -9.28
CA ARG A 160 -28.57 0.02 -8.11
C ARG A 160 -28.25 -0.74 -6.83
N ALA A 161 -27.94 -2.04 -6.92
CA ALA A 161 -27.58 -2.85 -5.76
C ALA A 161 -26.15 -2.62 -5.24
N ARG A 162 -25.31 -1.85 -5.95
CA ARG A 162 -23.92 -1.62 -5.54
C ARG A 162 -23.84 -0.75 -4.29
N GLN A 163 -22.86 -1.05 -3.46
CA GLN A 163 -22.50 -0.20 -2.34
C GLN A 163 -21.38 0.77 -2.74
N PRO A 164 -21.42 2.03 -2.27
CA PRO A 164 -20.32 2.96 -2.45
C PRO A 164 -19.03 2.42 -1.86
N VAL A 165 -17.92 2.71 -2.53
CA VAL A 165 -16.59 2.33 -2.07
C VAL A 165 -15.74 3.57 -1.79
N ASP A 166 -14.82 3.44 -0.83
CA ASP A 166 -13.90 4.51 -0.48
C ASP A 166 -12.66 4.51 -1.37
N LEU A 167 -11.88 5.59 -1.34
CA LEU A 167 -10.50 5.55 -1.82
C LEU A 167 -9.64 4.64 -0.93
N ILE A 168 -8.62 4.01 -1.51
CA ILE A 168 -7.66 3.19 -0.77
C ILE A 168 -6.42 4.04 -0.54
N ILE A 169 -6.07 4.24 0.73
CA ILE A 169 -4.79 4.86 1.11
C ILE A 169 -3.65 3.87 0.89
N ASP A 170 -2.57 4.33 0.28
CA ASP A 170 -1.33 3.57 0.20
C ASP A 170 -0.65 3.48 1.57
N ASN A 171 0.27 2.53 1.70
CA ASN A 171 0.97 2.22 2.94
C ASN A 171 2.38 1.72 2.59
N ASP A 172 3.39 2.34 3.19
CA ASP A 172 4.80 2.07 2.91
C ASP A 172 5.23 0.63 3.25
N THR A 173 4.54 0.02 4.21
CA THR A 173 4.82 -1.34 4.71
C THR A 173 4.10 -2.44 3.91
N ARG A 174 3.09 -2.10 3.11
CA ARG A 174 2.31 -3.09 2.34
C ARG A 174 2.72 -3.07 0.87
N TRP A 175 3.10 -4.24 0.35
CA TRP A 175 3.56 -4.37 -1.02
C TRP A 175 2.50 -3.91 -2.02
N LEU A 176 2.96 -3.15 -3.02
CA LEU A 176 2.12 -2.63 -4.11
C LEU A 176 0.89 -1.83 -3.63
N SER A 177 0.92 -1.24 -2.43
CA SER A 177 -0.19 -0.45 -1.90
C SER A 177 -0.58 0.71 -2.83
N GLN A 178 0.40 1.34 -3.50
CA GLN A 178 0.14 2.36 -4.52
C GLN A 178 -0.61 1.81 -5.73
N LEU A 179 -0.39 0.55 -6.15
CA LEU A 179 -1.17 -0.05 -7.24
C LEU A 179 -2.66 -0.12 -6.88
N TYR A 180 -2.98 -0.53 -5.66
CA TYR A 180 -4.36 -0.63 -5.19
C TYR A 180 -5.01 0.75 -5.06
N MET A 181 -4.28 1.75 -4.56
CA MET A 181 -4.69 3.15 -4.58
C MET A 181 -5.03 3.62 -5.99
N ILE A 182 -4.11 3.41 -6.95
CA ILE A 182 -4.27 3.83 -8.35
C ILE A 182 -5.49 3.15 -8.99
N ARG A 183 -5.61 1.83 -8.88
CA ARG A 183 -6.75 1.09 -9.46
C ARG A 183 -8.08 1.56 -8.89
N ARG A 184 -8.16 1.76 -7.57
CA ARG A 184 -9.38 2.28 -6.93
C ARG A 184 -9.70 3.69 -7.42
N ALA A 185 -8.69 4.56 -7.55
CA ALA A 185 -8.88 5.92 -8.03
C ALA A 185 -9.33 5.96 -9.50
N ILE A 186 -8.82 5.07 -10.36
CA ILE A 186 -9.26 4.95 -11.76
C ILE A 186 -10.75 4.57 -11.82
N ILE A 187 -11.18 3.58 -11.02
CA ILE A 187 -12.60 3.21 -10.91
C ILE A 187 -13.44 4.39 -10.43
N LEU A 188 -12.92 5.15 -9.46
CA LEU A 188 -13.63 6.27 -8.85
C LEU A 188 -13.47 7.61 -9.60
N ARG A 189 -12.73 7.64 -10.71
CA ARG A 189 -12.42 8.86 -11.48
C ARG A 189 -13.63 9.76 -11.76
N PRO A 190 -14.80 9.29 -12.25
CA PRO A 190 -15.95 10.15 -12.47
C PRO A 190 -16.48 10.76 -11.17
N PHE A 191 -16.49 10.00 -10.07
CA PHE A 191 -16.95 10.45 -8.76
C PHE A 191 -15.97 11.43 -8.11
N ILE A 192 -14.66 11.23 -8.28
CA ILE A 192 -13.61 12.15 -7.82
C ILE A 192 -13.76 13.51 -8.48
N LYS A 193 -14.00 13.56 -9.80
CA LYS A 193 -14.22 14.83 -10.51
C LYS A 193 -15.44 15.58 -9.95
N GLN A 194 -16.54 14.86 -9.73
CA GLN A 194 -17.74 15.44 -9.11
C GLN A 194 -17.50 15.87 -7.66
N LEU A 195 -16.70 15.12 -6.90
CA LEU A 195 -16.34 15.44 -5.52
C LEU A 195 -15.64 16.79 -5.44
N VAL A 196 -14.58 17.00 -6.24
CA VAL A 196 -13.82 18.26 -6.24
C VAL A 196 -14.71 19.43 -6.65
N LEU A 197 -15.56 19.25 -7.67
CA LEU A 197 -16.50 20.27 -8.12
C LEU A 197 -17.52 20.65 -7.02
N LYS A 198 -18.21 19.66 -6.45
CA LYS A 198 -19.23 19.90 -5.41
C LYS A 198 -18.62 20.47 -4.15
N HIS A 199 -17.43 20.00 -3.76
CA HIS A 199 -16.74 20.54 -2.59
C HIS A 199 -16.33 22.00 -2.80
N ARG A 200 -15.80 22.36 -3.99
CA ARG A 200 -15.50 23.75 -4.34
C ARG A 200 -16.74 24.63 -4.26
N GLN A 201 -17.86 24.20 -4.86
CA GLN A 201 -19.12 24.93 -4.84
C GLN A 201 -19.62 25.16 -3.42
N GLN A 202 -19.59 24.13 -2.57
CA GLN A 202 -19.98 24.24 -1.16
C GLN A 202 -19.07 25.22 -0.41
N TRP A 203 -17.76 25.10 -0.57
CA TRP A 203 -16.80 25.99 0.06
C TRP A 203 -17.00 27.45 -0.36
N GLU A 204 -17.22 27.71 -1.65
CA GLU A 204 -17.50 29.06 -2.14
C GLU A 204 -18.77 29.63 -1.52
N GLN A 205 -19.84 28.85 -1.44
CA GLN A 205 -21.10 29.27 -0.83
C GLN A 205 -20.92 29.62 0.66
N ASP A 206 -20.21 28.77 1.41
CA ASP A 206 -19.96 28.97 2.84
C ASP A 206 -19.06 30.18 3.12
N ASN A 207 -18.18 30.53 2.16
CA ASN A 207 -17.21 31.61 2.28
C ASN A 207 -17.59 32.90 1.56
N ARG A 208 -18.78 33.00 0.97
CA ARG A 208 -19.30 34.26 0.40
C ARG A 208 -19.86 35.17 1.49
N SER A 209 -19.65 36.47 1.31
CA SER A 209 -20.22 37.53 2.15
C SER A 209 -21.69 37.73 1.79
N LYS A 210 -22.59 37.62 2.78
CA LYS A 210 -24.02 37.94 2.59
C LYS A 210 -24.27 39.40 2.17
N ARG A 211 -23.34 40.31 2.48
CA ARG A 211 -23.48 41.75 2.18
C ARG A 211 -22.99 42.12 0.79
N THR A 212 -21.90 41.50 0.32
CA THR A 212 -21.20 41.91 -0.90
C THR A 212 -21.19 40.84 -1.99
N GLY A 213 -21.60 39.61 -1.71
CA GLY A 213 -21.55 38.48 -2.64
C GLY A 213 -20.14 37.94 -2.95
N ASN A 214 -19.10 38.69 -2.57
CA ASN A 214 -17.70 38.35 -2.77
C ASN A 214 -17.20 37.33 -1.73
N LEU A 215 -16.17 36.57 -2.10
CA LEU A 215 -15.45 35.69 -1.17
C LEU A 215 -14.80 36.50 -0.04
N ARG A 216 -14.83 35.95 1.17
CA ARG A 216 -14.18 36.55 2.35
C ARG A 216 -12.66 36.58 2.14
N LYS A 217 -12.01 37.70 2.49
CA LYS A 217 -10.55 37.85 2.37
C LYS A 217 -9.75 36.81 3.16
N SER A 218 -10.31 36.26 4.24
CA SER A 218 -9.69 35.22 5.07
C SER A 218 -9.95 33.80 4.58
N ALA A 219 -10.79 33.61 3.55
CA ALA A 219 -11.14 32.29 3.06
C ALA A 219 -9.93 31.65 2.38
N ARG A 220 -9.56 30.45 2.82
CA ARG A 220 -8.50 29.65 2.21
C ARG A 220 -9.12 28.52 1.42
N GLU A 221 -8.76 28.41 0.15
CA GLU A 221 -9.28 27.36 -0.72
C GLU A 221 -8.79 25.99 -0.23
N PRO A 222 -9.65 24.96 -0.22
CA PRO A 222 -9.24 23.62 0.18
C PRO A 222 -8.16 23.07 -0.76
N ARG A 223 -7.18 22.33 -0.22
CA ARG A 223 -6.06 21.80 -1.00
C ARG A 223 -6.50 20.99 -2.21
N ILE A 224 -7.52 20.14 -2.07
CA ILE A 224 -8.06 19.33 -3.16
C ILE A 224 -8.67 20.15 -4.31
N CYS A 225 -8.98 21.43 -4.06
CA CYS A 225 -9.52 22.35 -5.04
C CYS A 225 -8.42 23.14 -5.76
N LEU A 226 -7.24 23.32 -5.18
CA LEU A 226 -6.13 24.06 -5.82
C LEU A 226 -5.73 23.42 -7.16
N GLU A 227 -5.53 24.23 -8.20
CA GLU A 227 -5.29 23.77 -9.57
C GLU A 227 -4.07 22.86 -9.68
N GLU A 228 -2.98 23.21 -9.00
CA GLU A 228 -1.74 22.44 -9.00
C GLU A 228 -1.86 21.06 -8.33
N ASN A 229 -2.93 20.83 -7.56
CA ASN A 229 -3.25 19.56 -6.91
C ASN A 229 -4.19 18.68 -7.73
N GLN A 230 -4.81 19.23 -8.77
CA GLN A 230 -5.72 18.48 -9.59
C GLN A 230 -4.97 17.55 -10.55
N LEU A 231 -5.53 16.35 -10.74
CA LEU A 231 -5.09 15.38 -11.72
C LEU A 231 -5.64 15.78 -13.10
N THR A 232 -4.74 16.21 -13.99
CA THR A 232 -5.06 16.55 -15.38
C THR A 232 -5.44 15.31 -16.19
N VAL A 233 -5.97 15.50 -17.40
CA VAL A 233 -6.26 14.38 -18.31
C VAL A 233 -5.02 13.52 -18.55
N ASN A 234 -3.85 14.15 -18.75
CA ASN A 234 -2.58 13.45 -18.93
C ASN A 234 -2.14 12.72 -17.66
N ASP A 235 -2.33 13.31 -16.47
CA ASP A 235 -2.01 12.64 -15.21
C ASP A 235 -2.78 11.32 -15.07
N TRP A 236 -4.07 11.30 -15.44
CA TRP A 236 -4.87 10.07 -15.44
C TRP A 236 -4.36 9.02 -16.43
N VAL A 237 -3.93 9.44 -17.63
CA VAL A 237 -3.33 8.52 -18.62
C VAL A 237 -2.04 7.90 -18.07
N VAL A 238 -1.19 8.70 -17.43
CA VAL A 238 0.02 8.19 -16.77
C VAL A 238 -0.33 7.18 -15.67
N LEU A 239 -1.33 7.47 -14.83
CA LEU A 239 -1.79 6.55 -13.78
C LEU A 239 -2.31 5.22 -14.36
N GLU A 240 -3.02 5.25 -15.48
CA GLU A 240 -3.47 4.04 -16.19
C GLU A 240 -2.29 3.21 -16.72
N HIS A 241 -1.24 3.85 -17.25
CA HIS A 241 -0.02 3.16 -17.66
C HIS A 241 0.75 2.58 -16.47
N LEU A 242 0.89 3.34 -15.38
CA LEU A 242 1.51 2.86 -14.14
C LEU A 242 0.75 1.65 -13.58
N ALA A 243 -0.59 1.68 -13.57
CA ALA A 243 -1.41 0.54 -13.14
C ALA A 243 -1.16 -0.73 -13.97
N LYS A 244 -0.96 -0.58 -15.29
CA LYS A 244 -0.62 -1.70 -16.18
C LYS A 244 0.78 -2.25 -15.86
N LEU A 245 1.78 -1.37 -15.73
CA LEU A 245 3.15 -1.77 -15.43
C LEU A 245 3.27 -2.47 -14.07
N LEU A 246 2.69 -1.88 -13.04
CA LEU A 246 2.61 -2.46 -11.70
C LEU A 246 1.78 -3.76 -11.66
N GLY A 247 0.88 -3.96 -12.62
CA GLY A 247 0.18 -5.23 -12.80
C GLY A 247 1.14 -6.41 -13.01
N PHE A 248 2.20 -6.22 -13.80
CA PHE A 248 3.23 -7.25 -13.99
C PHE A 248 3.99 -7.56 -12.70
N TYR A 249 4.24 -6.55 -11.85
CA TYR A 249 4.83 -6.77 -10.53
C TYR A 249 3.89 -7.57 -9.63
N GLU A 250 2.59 -7.27 -9.65
CA GLU A 250 1.59 -8.01 -8.88
C GLU A 250 1.51 -9.47 -9.32
N ASP A 251 1.56 -9.75 -10.62
CA ASP A 251 1.55 -11.10 -11.16
C ASP A 251 2.83 -11.87 -10.79
N ALA A 252 3.99 -11.21 -10.84
CA ALA A 252 5.24 -11.79 -10.39
C ALA A 252 5.22 -12.11 -8.89
N VAL A 253 4.74 -11.17 -8.05
CA VAL A 253 4.57 -11.39 -6.62
C VAL A 253 3.63 -12.56 -6.37
N LYS A 254 2.44 -12.61 -6.98
CA LYS A 254 1.48 -13.73 -6.81
C LYS A 254 2.06 -15.07 -7.26
N THR A 255 2.86 -15.08 -8.32
CA THR A 255 3.50 -16.29 -8.84
C THR A 255 4.57 -16.80 -7.86
N LEU A 256 5.34 -15.89 -7.24
CA LEU A 256 6.51 -16.24 -6.42
C LEU A 256 6.18 -16.37 -4.94
N GLU A 257 5.12 -15.72 -4.47
CA GLU A 257 4.50 -15.97 -3.16
C GLU A 257 3.74 -17.31 -3.15
N GLY A 258 3.47 -17.87 -4.34
CA GLY A 258 2.77 -19.11 -4.57
C GLY A 258 3.32 -20.22 -3.69
N ASP A 259 2.56 -20.57 -2.66
CA ASP A 259 2.86 -21.61 -1.66
C ASP A 259 2.71 -23.04 -2.22
N SER A 260 2.71 -23.18 -3.55
CA SER A 260 2.37 -24.40 -4.29
C SER A 260 0.99 -25.00 -3.91
N GLN A 261 0.14 -24.27 -3.17
CA GLN A 261 -1.19 -24.72 -2.78
C GLN A 261 -2.26 -23.93 -3.54
N GLN A 262 -3.00 -24.60 -4.42
CA GLN A 262 -4.22 -24.03 -5.00
C GLN A 262 -5.31 -23.95 -3.92
N ARG A 263 -5.40 -22.82 -3.21
CA ARG A 263 -6.53 -22.56 -2.31
C ARG A 263 -7.72 -22.04 -3.11
N LYS A 264 -8.60 -22.96 -3.50
CA LYS A 264 -9.94 -22.59 -4.01
C LYS A 264 -10.74 -21.97 -2.86
N ARG A 265 -11.11 -20.69 -2.97
CA ARG A 265 -12.14 -20.12 -2.09
C ARG A 265 -13.49 -20.81 -2.37
N LYS A 266 -14.41 -20.85 -1.40
CA LYS A 266 -15.81 -21.22 -1.65
C LYS A 266 -16.34 -20.35 -2.81
N GLY A 267 -16.67 -20.98 -3.93
CA GLY A 267 -17.09 -20.29 -5.18
C GLY A 267 -16.07 -20.30 -6.33
N GLY A 268 -14.92 -20.97 -6.21
CA GLY A 268 -14.00 -21.19 -7.35
C GLY A 268 -13.11 -20.00 -7.73
N TRP A 269 -13.17 -18.90 -6.97
CA TRP A 269 -12.32 -17.72 -7.20
C TRP A 269 -10.94 -17.89 -6.56
N VAL A 270 -9.90 -17.67 -7.36
CA VAL A 270 -8.51 -17.54 -6.91
C VAL A 270 -8.23 -16.04 -6.76
N GLY A 271 -8.01 -15.59 -5.52
CA GLY A 271 -7.73 -14.18 -5.24
C GLY A 271 -6.99 -13.98 -3.93
N SER A 272 -6.11 -12.98 -3.88
CA SER A 272 -5.35 -12.57 -2.70
C SER A 272 -6.21 -11.81 -1.68
N TYR A 273 -5.69 -11.64 -0.46
CA TYR A 273 -6.27 -10.73 0.54
C TYR A 273 -6.16 -9.28 0.04
N GLY A 274 -7.30 -8.63 -0.20
CA GLY A 274 -7.37 -7.21 -0.60
C GLY A 274 -8.08 -6.91 -1.91
N ASN A 275 -8.46 -7.93 -2.70
CA ASN A 275 -9.43 -7.74 -3.78
C ASN A 275 -10.84 -7.70 -3.19
N VAL A 276 -11.23 -6.53 -2.67
CA VAL A 276 -12.62 -6.13 -2.43
C VAL A 276 -12.88 -4.84 -3.20
#